data_AF-A0A6P6S3E9-F1
#
_entry.id   AF-A0A6P6S3E9-F1
#
_cell.length_a   1.000
_cell.length_b   1.000
_cell.length_c   1.000
_cell.angle_alpha   90.00
_cell.angle_beta   90.00
_cell.angle_gamma   90.00
#
_symmetry.space_group_name_H-M   'P 1'
#
loop_
_entity.id
_entity.type
_entity.pdbx_description
1 polymer ?
#
loop_
_entity_poly.entity_id
_entity_poly.type
_entity_poly.pdbx_seq_one_letter_code
_entity_poly.pdbx_strand_id
1 'polypeptide(L)'
;MVQKAWRIIPRPLLETILNNHAQHHRVPQPLILHGPRGVGKTTLILERLLDDWNTGPHVTGYVDFAENIKDQHPKYGCSFPWASWSNCQPQPALLSLRNQLEESLESMVIRGIKLGKISSHQIFTTINKWHNPTTAIERICGLNVINSLRINSKRDVVKRDDSKRSKRKVSGVAAASSLSSLLNLWDRAVFQLSVRLNAKESFGGDVSLVEDSYYREAMAALELAKEVIKVQQGWRANAIKHLNETGGFSRPLAHSATDWPCLLLELLSSAAEVGYFQPKLVINNIDVLKNAVLTDDTTVNASMYHDSFIWRTIALCVNERCLPVILVTSDSYYSYQAFIDYGFPDIFISRETFGWTPAEANIVVGVEDEDEDEYKEPKG
;
A
#
# COMPACT_ATOMS: atom_id res chain seq x y z
N MET A 1 -9.33 9.15 31.99
CA MET A 1 -9.81 7.98 31.23
C MET A 1 -10.40 7.00 32.22
N VAL A 2 -11.69 6.66 32.08
CA VAL A 2 -12.37 5.72 32.96
C VAL A 2 -11.71 4.34 32.78
N GLN A 3 -11.21 3.74 33.86
CA GLN A 3 -10.65 2.39 33.90
C GLN A 3 -11.75 1.35 33.64
N LYS A 4 -12.23 1.25 32.41
CA LYS A 4 -13.10 0.15 32.01
C LYS A 4 -12.21 -1.06 31.82
N ALA A 5 -12.48 -2.12 32.58
CA ALA A 5 -11.76 -3.39 32.43
C ALA A 5 -11.92 -3.91 30.99
N TRP A 6 -10.83 -4.39 30.39
CA TRP A 6 -10.82 -4.97 29.05
C TRP A 6 -11.81 -6.14 28.98
N ARG A 7 -12.68 -6.14 27.96
CA ARG A 7 -13.63 -7.24 27.76
C ARG A 7 -12.89 -8.40 27.10
N ILE A 8 -12.95 -9.57 27.73
CA ILE A 8 -12.32 -10.78 27.19
C ILE A 8 -13.15 -11.28 25.99
N ILE A 9 -12.51 -11.39 24.82
CA ILE A 9 -13.09 -12.06 23.65
C ILE A 9 -12.41 -13.43 23.50
N PRO A 10 -13.20 -14.52 23.38
CA PRO A 10 -12.66 -15.83 23.09
C PRO A 10 -11.90 -15.85 21.76
N ARG A 11 -10.72 -16.47 21.74
CA ARG A 11 -9.88 -16.61 20.54
C ARG A 11 -10.64 -17.17 19.31
N PRO A 12 -11.47 -18.23 19.43
CA PRO A 12 -12.19 -18.76 18.27
C PRO A 12 -13.15 -17.73 17.64
N LEU A 13 -13.74 -16.85 18.45
CA LEU A 13 -14.61 -15.80 17.94
C LEU A 13 -13.79 -14.78 17.14
N LEU A 14 -12.62 -14.39 17.65
CA LEU A 14 -11.73 -13.46 16.96
C LEU A 14 -11.22 -14.02 15.63
N GLU A 15 -10.76 -15.27 15.62
CA GLU A 15 -10.34 -15.98 14.40
C GLU A 15 -11.48 -16.02 13.38
N THR A 16 -12.71 -16.34 13.83
CA THR A 16 -13.88 -16.35 12.95
C THR A 16 -14.14 -14.99 12.32
N ILE A 17 -14.01 -13.89 13.07
CA ILE A 17 -14.22 -12.54 12.53
C ILE A 17 -13.14 -12.15 11.53
N LEU A 18 -11.87 -12.41 11.87
CA LEU A 18 -10.75 -12.13 10.99
C LEU A 18 -10.87 -12.95 9.70
N ASN A 19 -11.21 -14.23 9.79
CA ASN A 19 -11.44 -15.09 8.63
C ASN A 19 -12.63 -14.65 7.80
N ASN A 20 -13.77 -14.34 8.42
CA ASN A 20 -14.93 -13.82 7.69
C ASN A 20 -14.57 -12.54 6.92
N HIS A 21 -13.85 -11.61 7.57
CA HIS A 21 -13.39 -10.38 6.92
C HIS A 21 -12.43 -10.66 5.76
N ALA A 22 -11.44 -11.54 5.97
CA ALA A 22 -10.41 -11.90 5.01
C ALA A 22 -10.92 -12.75 3.83
N GLN A 23 -12.03 -13.49 4.00
CA GLN A 23 -12.65 -14.31 2.96
C GLN A 23 -13.49 -13.48 1.97
N HIS A 24 -13.97 -12.30 2.38
CA HIS A 24 -14.64 -11.40 1.46
C HIS A 24 -13.65 -10.84 0.44
N HIS A 25 -14.02 -10.87 -0.84
CA HIS A 25 -13.20 -10.28 -1.90
C HIS A 25 -13.25 -8.74 -1.89
N ARG A 26 -14.34 -8.16 -1.37
CA ARG A 26 -14.52 -6.72 -1.16
C ARG A 26 -15.31 -6.47 0.12
N VAL A 27 -14.87 -5.48 0.89
CA VAL A 27 -15.45 -5.09 2.18
C VAL A 27 -15.79 -3.60 2.18
N PRO A 28 -16.84 -3.21 2.92
CA PRO A 28 -17.26 -1.80 3.01
C PRO A 28 -16.37 -0.97 3.94
N GLN A 29 -15.49 -1.60 4.73
CA GLN A 29 -14.70 -0.92 5.75
C GLN A 29 -13.43 -1.72 6.13
N PRO A 30 -12.34 -1.05 6.56
CA PRO A 30 -11.20 -1.70 7.17
C PRO A 30 -11.52 -2.33 8.53
N LEU A 31 -10.72 -3.30 8.96
CA LEU A 31 -10.79 -3.90 10.29
C LEU A 31 -9.59 -3.44 11.13
N ILE A 32 -9.82 -2.97 12.35
CA ILE A 32 -8.74 -2.61 13.28
C ILE A 32 -8.64 -3.67 14.38
N LEU A 33 -7.52 -4.37 14.42
CA LEU A 33 -7.16 -5.27 15.50
C LEU A 33 -6.37 -4.50 16.56
N HIS A 34 -7.09 -4.00 17.57
CA HIS A 34 -6.52 -3.23 18.67
C HIS A 34 -6.52 -4.04 19.99
N GLY A 35 -5.51 -3.81 20.82
CA GLY A 35 -5.50 -4.28 22.21
C GLY A 35 -4.14 -4.10 22.88
N PRO A 36 -4.01 -4.49 24.16
CA PRO A 36 -2.77 -4.31 24.90
C PRO A 36 -1.58 -5.00 24.24
N ARG A 37 -0.37 -4.55 24.60
CA ARG A 37 0.87 -5.13 24.07
C ARG A 37 1.13 -6.50 24.70
N GLY A 38 1.81 -7.38 23.97
CA GLY A 38 2.18 -8.73 24.46
C GLY A 38 1.07 -9.78 24.44
N VAL A 39 -0.13 -9.41 24.02
CA VAL A 39 -1.27 -10.33 23.91
C VAL A 39 -1.30 -11.23 22.66
N GLY A 40 -0.20 -11.27 21.91
CA GLY A 40 -0.05 -12.13 20.73
C GLY A 40 -0.93 -11.80 19.52
N LYS A 41 -1.26 -10.53 19.28
CA LYS A 41 -1.98 -10.09 18.06
C LYS A 41 -1.23 -10.46 16.78
N THR A 42 0.07 -10.14 16.76
CA THR A 42 0.97 -10.45 15.65
C THR A 42 1.13 -11.95 15.49
N THR A 43 1.32 -12.68 16.59
CA THR A 43 1.44 -14.15 16.61
C THR A 43 0.19 -14.82 16.06
N LEU A 44 -1.01 -14.35 16.42
CA LEU A 44 -2.27 -14.84 15.87
C LEU A 44 -2.31 -14.71 14.35
N ILE A 45 -1.86 -13.57 13.81
CA ILE A 45 -1.87 -13.35 12.36
C ILE A 45 -0.80 -14.22 11.69
N LEU A 46 0.46 -14.12 12.13
CA LEU A 46 1.59 -14.76 11.47
C LEU A 46 1.53 -16.29 11.55
N GLU A 47 1.32 -16.85 12.74
CA GLU A 47 1.47 -18.29 12.98
C GLU A 47 0.19 -19.09 12.73
N ARG A 48 -0.98 -18.43 12.63
CA ARG A 48 -2.26 -19.14 12.52
C ARG A 48 -3.10 -18.76 11.31
N LEU A 49 -3.06 -17.50 10.86
CA LEU A 49 -3.96 -17.00 9.83
C LEU A 49 -3.25 -16.78 8.50
N LEU A 50 -1.98 -16.39 8.52
CA LEU A 50 -1.25 -15.94 7.34
C LEU A 50 -1.06 -17.05 6.31
N ASP A 51 -0.77 -18.28 6.75
CA ASP A 51 -0.59 -19.44 5.86
C ASP A 51 -1.89 -19.79 5.13
N ASP A 52 -3.00 -19.85 5.86
CA ASP A 52 -4.34 -20.04 5.29
C ASP A 52 -4.69 -18.89 4.34
N TRP A 53 -4.34 -17.66 4.69
CA TRP A 53 -4.59 -16.47 3.88
C TRP A 53 -3.65 -16.33 2.68
N ASN A 54 -2.63 -17.19 2.55
CA ASN A 54 -1.79 -17.31 1.36
C ASN A 54 -2.04 -18.60 0.57
N THR A 55 -2.89 -19.47 1.09
CA THR A 55 -3.37 -20.66 0.40
C THR A 55 -4.47 -20.26 -0.62
N GLY A 56 -4.38 -20.78 -1.84
CA GLY A 56 -5.11 -20.24 -3.00
C GLY A 56 -6.63 -20.20 -2.79
N PRO A 57 -7.40 -19.25 -3.35
CA PRO A 57 -7.08 -18.11 -4.24
C PRO A 57 -6.59 -16.84 -3.51
N HIS A 58 -6.25 -16.94 -2.23
CA HIS A 58 -5.92 -15.78 -1.42
C HIS A 58 -4.50 -15.27 -1.66
N VAL A 59 -4.35 -13.96 -1.59
CA VAL A 59 -3.05 -13.28 -1.67
C VAL A 59 -2.98 -12.25 -0.56
N THR A 60 -2.05 -12.41 0.39
CA THR A 60 -1.91 -11.46 1.50
C THR A 60 -0.66 -10.61 1.34
N GLY A 61 -0.85 -9.30 1.29
CA GLY A 61 0.24 -8.35 1.55
C GLY A 61 0.36 -8.17 3.06
N TYR A 62 1.47 -8.61 3.64
CA TYR A 62 1.78 -8.35 5.04
C TYR A 62 2.86 -7.27 5.11
N VAL A 63 2.60 -6.19 5.84
CA VAL A 63 3.54 -5.08 6.06
C VAL A 63 3.69 -4.89 7.56
N ASP A 64 4.92 -4.95 8.06
CA ASP A 64 5.21 -4.65 9.47
C ASP A 64 6.08 -3.41 9.58
N PHE A 65 5.50 -2.29 9.98
CA PHE A 65 6.23 -1.04 10.09
C PHE A 65 7.28 -1.05 11.22
N ALA A 66 7.19 -1.97 12.17
CA ALA A 66 8.21 -2.16 13.18
C ALA A 66 9.45 -2.91 12.65
N GLU A 67 9.38 -3.57 11.49
CA GLU A 67 10.49 -4.34 10.91
C GLU A 67 11.74 -3.49 10.64
N ASN A 68 11.56 -2.19 10.42
CA ASN A 68 12.69 -1.27 10.19
C ASN A 68 13.48 -0.95 11.47
N ILE A 69 12.97 -1.31 12.65
CA ILE A 69 13.64 -1.14 13.94
C ILE A 69 14.46 -2.40 14.24
N LYS A 70 15.57 -2.57 13.51
CA LYS A 70 16.36 -3.81 13.48
C LYS A 70 16.84 -4.27 14.86
N ASP A 71 17.23 -3.34 15.71
CA ASP A 71 17.80 -3.63 17.04
C ASP A 71 16.79 -4.25 18.01
N GLN A 72 15.49 -4.21 17.67
CA GLN A 72 14.42 -4.59 18.58
C GLN A 72 13.42 -5.58 17.98
N HIS A 73 13.42 -5.75 16.66
CA HIS A 73 12.41 -6.54 15.98
C HIS A 73 12.70 -8.05 16.07
N PRO A 74 11.70 -8.90 16.42
CA PRO A 74 11.89 -10.35 16.60
C PRO A 74 12.50 -11.08 15.40
N LYS A 75 12.25 -10.60 14.17
CA LYS A 75 12.82 -11.16 12.93
C LYS A 75 14.36 -11.19 12.92
N TYR A 76 15.02 -10.33 13.69
CA TYR A 76 16.48 -10.27 13.77
C TYR A 76 17.04 -10.98 15.01
N GLY A 77 16.24 -11.81 15.69
CA GLY A 77 16.64 -12.54 16.89
C GLY A 77 16.61 -11.69 18.16
N CYS A 78 16.01 -10.50 18.11
CA CYS A 78 15.91 -9.61 19.27
C CYS A 78 14.64 -9.90 20.08
N SER A 79 14.80 -10.07 21.39
CA SER A 79 13.69 -10.19 22.36
C SER A 79 13.37 -8.84 22.99
N PHE A 80 13.09 -7.81 22.19
CA PHE A 80 12.73 -6.53 22.80
C PHE A 80 11.34 -6.63 23.44
N PRO A 81 11.16 -6.16 24.69
CA PRO A 81 9.89 -6.27 25.38
C PRO A 81 8.84 -5.48 24.62
N TRP A 82 7.58 -5.80 24.87
CA TRP A 82 6.38 -5.23 24.28
C TRP A 82 6.19 -3.72 24.58
N ALA A 83 7.21 -2.90 24.33
CA ALA A 83 7.22 -1.45 24.42
C ALA A 83 6.54 -0.83 23.20
N SER A 84 6.32 0.48 23.24
CA SER A 84 5.69 1.20 22.13
C SER A 84 6.70 1.28 21.01
N TRP A 85 6.46 0.60 19.88
CA TRP A 85 7.29 0.76 18.69
C TRP A 85 7.42 2.23 18.27
N SER A 86 6.39 3.04 18.54
CA SER A 86 6.38 4.50 18.35
C SER A 86 7.30 5.31 19.27
N ASN A 87 7.70 4.77 20.42
CA ASN A 87 8.63 5.42 21.36
C ASN A 87 10.07 4.90 21.23
N CYS A 88 10.28 3.90 20.38
CA CYS A 88 11.59 3.31 20.17
C CYS A 88 12.48 4.28 19.39
N GLN A 89 13.71 4.45 19.87
CA GLN A 89 14.74 5.20 19.17
C GLN A 89 15.82 4.25 18.63
N PRO A 90 16.34 4.50 17.41
CA PRO A 90 15.94 5.57 16.49
C PRO A 90 14.57 5.31 15.84
N GLN A 91 13.80 6.37 15.64
CA GLN A 91 12.52 6.28 14.92
C GLN A 91 12.79 5.97 13.43
N PRO A 92 11.97 5.10 12.80
CA PRO A 92 12.15 4.76 11.39
C PRO A 92 11.89 5.97 10.48
N ALA A 93 12.63 6.03 9.37
CA ALA A 93 12.41 7.04 8.34
C ALA A 93 11.09 6.79 7.61
N LEU A 94 10.29 7.85 7.43
CA LEU A 94 9.01 7.79 6.72
C LEU A 94 9.15 7.21 5.31
N LEU A 95 10.23 7.57 4.61
CA LEU A 95 10.52 7.05 3.27
C LEU A 95 10.63 5.52 3.25
N SER A 96 11.27 4.92 4.27
CA SER A 96 11.43 3.47 4.38
C SER A 96 10.09 2.77 4.57
N LEU A 97 9.24 3.30 5.46
CA LEU A 97 7.90 2.77 5.71
C LEU A 97 6.99 2.90 4.48
N ARG A 98 7.05 4.05 3.81
CA ARG A 98 6.33 4.27 2.55
C ARG A 98 6.75 3.24 1.50
N ASN A 99 8.05 3.08 1.28
CA ASN A 99 8.56 2.13 0.30
C ASN A 99 8.15 0.70 0.65
N GLN A 100 8.21 0.29 1.92
CA GLN A 100 7.76 -1.04 2.36
C GLN A 100 6.28 -1.29 2.03
N LEU A 101 5.41 -0.30 2.24
CA LEU A 101 4.00 -0.37 1.88
C LEU A 101 3.80 -0.45 0.36
N GLU A 102 4.47 0.44 -0.38
CA GLU A 102 4.35 0.52 -1.84
C GLU A 102 4.89 -0.75 -2.52
N GLU A 103 6.03 -1.29 -2.08
CA GLU A 103 6.62 -2.54 -2.59
C GLU A 103 5.71 -3.75 -2.34
N SER A 104 5.10 -3.83 -1.15
CA SER A 104 4.14 -4.90 -0.83
C SER A 104 2.91 -4.85 -1.73
N LEU A 105 2.32 -3.66 -1.91
CA LEU A 105 1.18 -3.45 -2.81
C LEU A 105 1.55 -3.69 -4.28
N GLU A 106 2.73 -3.24 -4.73
CA GLU A 106 3.25 -3.47 -6.07
C GLU A 106 3.43 -4.96 -6.35
N SER A 107 4.02 -5.71 -5.41
CA SER A 107 4.17 -7.17 -5.52
C SER A 107 2.82 -7.87 -5.69
N MET A 108 1.80 -7.47 -4.92
CA MET A 108 0.46 -8.01 -5.08
C MET A 108 -0.16 -7.66 -6.44
N VAL A 109 0.03 -6.42 -6.93
CA VAL A 109 -0.46 -6.01 -8.25
C VAL A 109 0.24 -6.78 -9.35
N ILE A 110 1.55 -6.96 -9.27
CA ILE A 110 2.33 -7.77 -10.21
C ILE A 110 1.80 -9.22 -10.23
N ARG A 111 1.45 -9.79 -9.08
CA ARG A 111 0.79 -11.11 -9.03
C ARG A 111 -0.57 -11.09 -9.71
N GLY A 112 -1.38 -10.04 -9.51
CA GLY A 112 -2.64 -9.84 -10.23
C GLY A 112 -2.47 -9.70 -11.75
N ILE A 113 -1.40 -9.04 -12.20
CA ILE A 113 -1.03 -8.93 -13.62
C ILE A 113 -0.66 -10.30 -14.18
N LYS A 114 0.22 -11.06 -13.50
CA LYS A 114 0.61 -12.43 -13.90
C LYS A 114 -0.57 -13.39 -13.96
N LEU A 115 -1.59 -13.17 -13.13
CA LEU A 115 -2.84 -13.92 -13.16
C LEU A 115 -3.83 -13.41 -14.23
N GLY A 116 -3.47 -12.41 -15.03
CA GLY A 116 -4.31 -11.83 -16.08
C GLY A 116 -5.52 -11.03 -15.56
N LYS A 117 -5.55 -10.69 -14.26
CA LYS A 117 -6.66 -9.97 -13.62
C LYS A 117 -6.51 -8.46 -13.64
N ILE A 118 -5.29 -7.97 -13.86
CA ILE A 118 -4.98 -6.56 -14.01
C ILE A 118 -4.44 -6.32 -15.42
N SER A 119 -5.18 -5.55 -16.23
CA SER A 119 -4.80 -5.20 -17.60
C SER A 119 -4.32 -3.75 -17.72
N SER A 120 -3.59 -3.45 -18.81
CA SER A 120 -3.19 -2.09 -19.18
C SER A 120 -4.38 -1.12 -19.21
N HIS A 121 -5.51 -1.55 -19.76
CA HIS A 121 -6.74 -0.75 -19.80
C HIS A 121 -7.30 -0.47 -18.40
N GLN A 122 -7.32 -1.45 -17.49
CA GLN A 122 -7.75 -1.21 -16.11
C GLN A 122 -6.84 -0.18 -15.42
N ILE A 123 -5.53 -0.32 -15.57
CA ILE A 123 -4.54 0.65 -15.04
C ILE A 123 -4.83 2.05 -15.58
N PHE A 124 -5.06 2.18 -16.90
CA PHE A 124 -5.42 3.45 -17.53
C PHE A 124 -6.72 4.04 -16.95
N THR A 125 -7.77 3.24 -16.81
CA THR A 125 -9.06 3.73 -16.30
C THR A 125 -8.94 4.21 -14.86
N THR A 126 -8.22 3.48 -14.00
CA THR A 126 -8.01 3.86 -12.60
C THR A 126 -7.17 5.13 -12.48
N ILE A 127 -6.07 5.26 -13.24
CA ILE A 127 -5.27 6.49 -13.19
C ILE A 127 -6.03 7.69 -13.78
N ASN A 128 -6.81 7.50 -14.84
CA ASN A 128 -7.57 8.58 -15.46
C ASN A 128 -8.68 9.11 -14.54
N LYS A 129 -9.31 8.22 -13.75
CA LYS A 129 -10.33 8.58 -12.75
C LYS A 129 -9.84 9.63 -11.76
N TRP A 130 -8.58 9.56 -11.33
CA TRP A 130 -8.05 10.39 -10.23
C TRP A 130 -7.02 11.43 -10.64
N HIS A 131 -6.20 11.15 -11.66
CA HIS A 131 -4.98 11.92 -11.93
C HIS A 131 -5.03 12.76 -13.21
N ASN A 132 -5.99 12.56 -14.12
CA ASN A 132 -6.00 13.16 -15.46
C ASN A 132 -4.58 13.24 -16.07
N PRO A 133 -4.03 12.10 -16.53
CA PRO A 133 -2.60 11.93 -16.75
C PRO A 133 -2.07 12.66 -17.99
N THR A 134 -2.92 13.36 -18.76
CA THR A 134 -2.61 13.98 -20.06
C THR A 134 -1.29 14.77 -20.08
N THR A 135 -1.17 15.81 -19.26
CA THR A 135 0.02 16.68 -19.24
C THR A 135 1.28 15.94 -18.77
N ALA A 136 1.11 14.96 -17.88
CA ALA A 136 2.23 14.16 -17.38
C ALA A 136 2.74 13.20 -18.46
N ILE A 137 1.84 12.51 -19.17
CA ILE A 137 2.18 11.61 -20.29
C ILE A 137 2.82 12.40 -21.42
N GLU A 138 2.28 13.57 -21.78
CA GLU A 138 2.89 14.45 -22.80
C GLU A 138 4.32 14.84 -22.42
N ARG A 139 4.55 15.17 -21.14
CA ARG A 139 5.89 15.48 -20.64
C ARG A 139 6.82 14.27 -20.67
N ILE A 140 6.35 13.09 -20.27
CA ILE A 140 7.13 11.84 -20.32
C ILE A 140 7.48 11.48 -21.77
N CYS A 141 6.51 11.56 -22.69
CA CYS A 141 6.72 11.31 -24.12
C CYS A 141 7.66 12.36 -24.74
N GLY A 142 7.48 13.64 -24.41
CA GLY A 142 8.37 14.73 -24.85
C GLY A 142 9.80 14.55 -24.34
N LEU A 143 9.98 14.15 -23.07
CA LEU A 143 11.28 13.82 -22.51
C LEU A 143 11.90 12.59 -23.19
N ASN A 144 11.11 11.57 -23.52
CA ASN A 144 11.56 10.40 -24.27
C ASN A 144 12.00 10.77 -25.69
N VAL A 145 11.27 11.66 -26.37
CA VAL A 145 11.67 12.21 -27.67
C VAL A 145 12.98 12.99 -27.54
N ILE A 146 13.11 13.88 -26.55
CA ILE A 146 14.35 14.62 -26.29
C ILE A 146 15.52 13.67 -25.99
N ASN A 147 15.30 12.63 -25.18
CA ASN A 147 16.33 11.63 -24.88
C ASN A 147 16.72 10.81 -26.12
N SER A 148 15.76 10.43 -26.98
CA SER A 148 16.06 9.78 -28.26
C SER A 148 16.81 10.70 -29.23
N LEU A 149 16.47 11.99 -29.25
CA LEU A 149 17.18 13.00 -30.04
C LEU A 149 18.58 13.26 -29.49
N ARG A 150 18.79 13.19 -28.17
CA ARG A 150 20.10 13.36 -27.52
C ARG A 150 21.02 12.14 -27.69
N ILE A 151 20.44 10.94 -27.81
CA ILE A 151 21.17 9.72 -28.21
C ILE A 151 21.52 9.78 -29.70
N ASN A 152 20.61 10.30 -30.54
CA ASN A 152 20.86 10.46 -31.97
C ASN A 152 21.73 11.68 -32.30
N SER A 153 21.79 12.75 -31.49
CA SER A 153 22.54 13.98 -31.77
C SER A 153 24.06 13.86 -31.62
N LYS A 154 24.61 12.64 -31.46
CA LYS A 154 26.00 12.37 -31.86
C LYS A 154 26.15 12.19 -33.37
N ARG A 155 25.06 12.20 -34.13
CA ARG A 155 25.03 12.27 -35.59
C ARG A 155 23.91 13.24 -36.02
N ASP A 156 24.25 14.14 -36.92
CA ASP A 156 23.34 14.98 -37.69
C ASP A 156 22.79 16.26 -37.04
N VAL A 157 23.60 17.31 -37.19
CA VAL A 157 23.16 18.71 -37.23
C VAL A 157 22.42 18.95 -38.54
N VAL A 158 21.09 19.09 -38.52
CA VAL A 158 20.35 19.73 -39.63
C VAL A 158 19.26 20.63 -39.06
N LYS A 159 19.36 21.92 -39.41
CA LYS A 159 18.41 23.01 -39.14
C LYS A 159 17.06 22.76 -39.80
N ARG A 160 15.95 23.09 -39.14
CA ARG A 160 14.68 23.40 -39.82
C ARG A 160 13.91 24.52 -39.15
N ASP A 161 13.34 25.34 -40.03
CA ASP A 161 12.67 26.61 -39.81
C ASP A 161 11.28 26.50 -39.16
N ASP A 162 10.99 27.52 -38.36
CA ASP A 162 9.69 27.85 -37.80
C ASP A 162 8.72 28.33 -38.89
N SER A 163 7.51 27.76 -38.97
CA SER A 163 6.29 28.58 -39.14
C SER A 163 4.97 27.80 -38.97
N LYS A 164 3.99 28.50 -38.38
CA LYS A 164 2.52 28.34 -38.43
C LYS A 164 1.85 27.40 -37.41
N ARG A 165 1.57 27.98 -36.23
CA ARG A 165 0.60 27.48 -35.24
C ARG A 165 -0.79 28.09 -35.53
N SER A 166 -1.70 27.31 -36.10
CA SER A 166 -3.11 27.71 -36.30
C SER A 166 -3.97 27.23 -35.13
N LYS A 167 -4.58 28.18 -34.40
CA LYS A 167 -5.53 27.92 -33.30
C LYS A 167 -6.92 27.63 -33.89
N ARG A 168 -7.47 26.43 -33.64
CA ARG A 168 -8.93 26.18 -33.78
C ARG A 168 -9.51 25.80 -32.42
N LYS A 169 -10.49 26.59 -31.98
CA LYS A 169 -11.40 26.30 -30.86
C LYS A 169 -12.43 25.26 -31.31
N VAL A 170 -12.63 24.20 -30.53
CA VAL A 170 -13.81 23.33 -30.62
C VAL A 170 -14.21 22.90 -29.22
N SER A 171 -15.46 23.16 -28.83
CA SER A 171 -16.08 22.70 -27.58
C SER A 171 -17.35 21.93 -27.93
N GLY A 172 -17.49 20.70 -27.40
CA GLY A 172 -18.65 19.82 -27.60
C GLY A 172 -18.26 18.39 -28.01
N VAL A 173 -17.61 18.23 -29.17
CA VAL A 173 -17.00 16.97 -29.65
C VAL A 173 -15.64 16.68 -28.98
N ALA A 174 -15.08 17.71 -28.34
CA ALA A 174 -13.74 17.72 -27.78
C ALA A 174 -13.49 16.70 -26.65
N ALA A 175 -14.50 16.30 -25.87
CA ALA A 175 -14.31 15.41 -24.72
C ALA A 175 -14.13 13.95 -25.13
N ALA A 176 -14.94 13.45 -26.08
CA ALA A 176 -14.80 12.11 -26.64
C ALA A 176 -13.53 12.01 -27.51
N SER A 177 -13.22 13.05 -28.29
CA SER A 177 -11.94 13.12 -29.02
C SER A 177 -10.75 13.28 -28.09
N SER A 178 -10.91 13.93 -26.94
CA SER A 178 -9.88 14.09 -25.90
C SER A 178 -9.59 12.77 -25.20
N LEU A 179 -10.61 12.02 -24.80
CA LEU A 179 -10.44 10.69 -24.21
C LEU A 179 -9.84 9.70 -25.20
N SER A 180 -10.30 9.71 -26.46
CA SER A 180 -9.67 8.92 -27.53
C SER A 180 -8.22 9.36 -27.77
N SER A 181 -7.93 10.66 -27.76
CA SER A 181 -6.56 11.15 -27.90
C SER A 181 -5.67 10.77 -26.72
N LEU A 182 -6.22 10.74 -25.49
CA LEU A 182 -5.49 10.38 -24.29
C LEU A 182 -5.21 8.87 -24.23
N LEU A 183 -6.19 8.04 -24.58
CA LEU A 183 -6.00 6.59 -24.70
C LEU A 183 -4.97 6.28 -25.79
N ASN A 184 -5.05 6.95 -26.94
CA ASN A 184 -4.02 6.82 -27.99
C ASN A 184 -2.62 7.25 -27.52
N LEU A 185 -2.51 8.31 -26.70
CA LEU A 185 -1.25 8.74 -26.11
C LEU A 185 -0.73 7.72 -25.09
N TRP A 186 -1.62 7.16 -24.27
CA TRP A 186 -1.32 6.09 -23.33
C TRP A 186 -0.81 4.85 -24.04
N ASP A 187 -1.55 4.32 -25.01
CA ASP A 187 -1.17 3.11 -25.75
C ASP A 187 0.18 3.27 -26.46
N ARG A 188 0.45 4.45 -27.01
CA ARG A 188 1.76 4.76 -27.61
C ARG A 188 2.89 4.79 -26.57
N ALA A 189 2.64 5.37 -25.39
CA ALA A 189 3.62 5.43 -24.32
C ALA A 189 3.91 4.04 -23.73
N VAL A 190 2.85 3.25 -23.49
CA VAL A 190 2.94 1.87 -23.02
C VAL A 190 3.68 1.00 -24.04
N PHE A 191 3.36 1.12 -25.34
CA PHE A 191 4.06 0.40 -26.39
C PHE A 191 5.56 0.74 -26.44
N GLN A 192 5.91 2.02 -26.30
CA GLN A 192 7.33 2.42 -26.26
C GLN A 192 8.07 1.86 -25.05
N LEU A 193 7.41 1.78 -23.89
CA LEU A 193 7.97 1.22 -22.67
C LEU A 193 8.07 -0.30 -22.74
N SER A 194 7.07 -1.00 -23.26
CA SER A 194 7.08 -2.46 -23.42
C SER A 194 8.20 -2.92 -24.35
N VAL A 195 8.47 -2.17 -25.43
CA VAL A 195 9.62 -2.42 -26.31
C VAL A 195 10.96 -2.23 -25.58
N ARG A 196 11.06 -1.30 -24.61
CA ARG A 196 12.28 -1.14 -23.80
C ARG A 196 12.47 -2.28 -22.80
N LEU A 197 11.39 -2.79 -22.22
CA LEU A 197 11.42 -3.96 -21.34
C LEU A 197 11.92 -5.20 -22.10
N ASN A 198 11.51 -5.37 -23.37
CA ASN A 198 12.03 -6.43 -24.24
C ASN A 198 13.56 -6.43 -24.41
N ALA A 199 14.21 -5.27 -24.32
CA ALA A 199 15.66 -5.16 -24.46
C ALA A 199 16.41 -5.49 -23.15
N LYS A 200 15.71 -5.53 -22.00
CA LYS A 200 16.30 -5.73 -20.68
C LYS A 200 16.05 -7.12 -20.11
N GLU A 201 14.97 -7.81 -20.49
CA GLU A 201 14.57 -9.08 -19.89
C GLU A 201 14.22 -10.13 -20.95
N SER A 202 15.02 -11.20 -21.01
CA SER A 202 14.63 -12.45 -21.66
C SER A 202 13.95 -13.32 -20.60
N PHE A 203 12.63 -13.20 -20.47
CA PHE A 203 11.88 -14.07 -19.56
C PHE A 203 11.92 -15.50 -20.09
N GLY A 204 12.69 -16.35 -19.39
CA GLY A 204 12.75 -17.78 -19.65
C GLY A 204 11.61 -18.50 -18.93
N GLY A 205 10.79 -19.22 -19.70
CA GLY A 205 9.70 -20.06 -19.19
C GLY A 205 8.64 -20.26 -20.26
N ASP A 206 8.06 -21.46 -20.30
CA ASP A 206 7.13 -22.00 -21.31
C ASP A 206 5.74 -21.33 -21.28
N VAL A 207 5.70 -20.00 -21.44
CA VAL A 207 4.49 -19.18 -21.52
C VAL A 207 4.17 -18.93 -22.98
N SER A 208 2.88 -18.96 -23.34
CA SER A 208 2.50 -18.66 -24.72
C SER A 208 2.92 -17.23 -25.08
N LEU A 209 3.45 -17.03 -26.28
CA LEU A 209 3.93 -15.71 -26.77
C LEU A 209 2.88 -14.59 -26.61
N VAL A 210 1.60 -14.95 -26.62
CA VAL A 210 0.45 -14.06 -26.48
C VAL A 210 0.26 -13.63 -25.03
N GLU A 211 0.28 -14.57 -24.07
CA GLU A 211 0.19 -14.25 -22.64
C GLU A 211 1.35 -13.37 -22.20
N ASP A 212 2.58 -13.68 -22.66
CA ASP A 212 3.76 -12.83 -22.44
C ASP A 212 3.59 -11.41 -22.97
N SER A 213 2.88 -11.23 -24.09
CA SER A 213 2.63 -9.89 -24.64
C SER A 213 1.69 -9.07 -23.76
N TYR A 214 0.61 -9.68 -23.25
CA TYR A 214 -0.33 -9.02 -22.35
C TYR A 214 0.30 -8.68 -21.00
N TYR A 215 1.09 -9.58 -20.44
CA TYR A 215 1.81 -9.33 -19.20
C TYR A 215 2.78 -8.16 -19.34
N ARG A 216 3.57 -8.14 -20.42
CA ARG A 216 4.51 -7.04 -20.69
C ARG A 216 3.81 -5.71 -20.86
N GLU A 217 2.68 -5.69 -21.55
CA GLU A 217 1.89 -4.48 -21.73
C GLU A 217 1.37 -3.95 -20.39
N ALA A 218 0.80 -4.80 -19.55
CA ALA A 218 0.31 -4.42 -18.22
C ALA A 218 1.43 -3.97 -17.29
N MET A 219 2.60 -4.61 -17.33
CA MET A 219 3.79 -4.19 -16.58
C MET A 219 4.27 -2.79 -17.02
N ALA A 220 4.39 -2.56 -18.34
CA ALA A 220 4.74 -1.26 -18.88
C ALA A 220 3.71 -0.17 -18.51
N ALA A 221 2.42 -0.51 -18.49
CA ALA A 221 1.34 0.36 -18.05
C ALA A 221 1.46 0.73 -16.55
N LEU A 222 1.82 -0.23 -15.69
CA LEU A 222 2.04 0.01 -14.26
C LEU A 222 3.25 0.93 -14.04
N GLU A 223 4.37 0.70 -14.74
CA GLU A 223 5.54 1.58 -14.68
C GLU A 223 5.20 2.99 -15.15
N LEU A 224 4.45 3.12 -16.26
CA LEU A 224 4.00 4.42 -16.76
C LEU A 224 3.11 5.14 -15.73
N ALA A 225 2.19 4.42 -15.09
CA ALA A 225 1.34 4.98 -14.04
C ALA A 225 2.15 5.54 -12.87
N LYS A 226 3.16 4.78 -12.40
CA LYS A 226 4.07 5.19 -11.33
C LYS A 226 4.83 6.47 -11.73
N GLU A 227 5.35 6.52 -12.96
CA GLU A 227 6.07 7.70 -13.46
C GLU A 227 5.15 8.92 -13.63
N VAL A 228 3.90 8.73 -14.05
CA VAL A 228 2.92 9.83 -14.10
C VAL A 228 2.71 10.44 -12.73
N ILE A 229 2.50 9.61 -11.69
CA ILE A 229 2.32 10.10 -10.31
C ILE A 229 3.59 10.81 -9.83
N LYS A 230 4.79 10.28 -10.09
CA LYS A 230 6.05 10.96 -9.75
C LYS A 230 6.18 12.34 -10.39
N VAL A 231 5.86 12.46 -11.68
CA VAL A 231 5.88 13.75 -12.39
C VAL A 231 4.91 14.74 -11.74
N GLN A 232 3.71 14.28 -11.40
CA GLN A 232 2.69 15.11 -10.74
C GLN A 232 3.09 15.51 -9.32
N GLN A 233 3.69 14.61 -8.54
CA GLN A 233 4.26 14.92 -7.23
C GLN A 233 5.38 15.95 -7.34
N GLY A 234 6.21 15.85 -8.38
CA GLY A 234 7.26 16.84 -8.68
C GLY A 234 6.73 18.26 -8.91
N TRP A 235 5.50 18.42 -9.42
CA TRP A 235 4.86 19.75 -9.55
C TRP A 235 4.52 20.39 -8.21
N ARG A 236 4.44 19.58 -7.13
CA ARG A 236 4.06 20.01 -5.79
C ARG A 236 5.24 20.08 -4.82
N ALA A 237 6.45 19.71 -5.26
CA ALA A 237 7.64 19.62 -4.40
C ALA A 237 7.94 20.91 -3.62
N ASN A 238 7.88 22.07 -4.27
CA ASN A 238 8.12 23.36 -3.60
C ASN A 238 7.05 23.68 -2.53
N ALA A 239 5.80 23.30 -2.79
CA ALA A 239 4.71 23.51 -1.85
C ALA A 239 4.82 22.58 -0.64
N ILE A 240 5.25 21.33 -0.84
CA ILE A 240 5.53 20.37 0.23
C ILE A 240 6.70 20.86 1.10
N LYS A 241 7.80 21.31 0.47
CA LYS A 241 8.93 21.87 1.20
C LYS A 241 8.52 23.06 2.08
N HIS A 242 7.81 24.03 1.51
CA HIS A 242 7.31 25.18 2.28
C HIS A 242 6.34 24.75 3.40
N LEU A 243 5.50 23.74 3.17
CA LEU A 243 4.60 23.20 4.18
C LEU A 243 5.36 22.59 5.36
N ASN A 244 6.39 21.79 5.09
CA ASN A 244 7.23 21.15 6.10
C ASN A 244 8.02 22.18 6.91
N GLU A 245 8.56 23.21 6.26
CA GLU A 245 9.29 24.32 6.90
C GLU A 245 8.38 25.15 7.82
N THR A 246 7.13 25.38 7.42
CA THR A 246 6.17 26.20 8.19
C THR A 246 5.39 25.42 9.24
N GLY A 247 5.46 24.08 9.22
CA GLY A 247 4.63 23.22 10.08
C GLY A 247 3.13 23.32 9.78
N GLY A 248 2.76 23.75 8.57
CA GLY A 248 1.37 23.95 8.17
C GLY A 248 0.63 22.64 7.85
N PHE A 249 -0.66 22.77 7.53
CA PHE A 249 -1.49 21.64 7.09
C PHE A 249 -2.09 21.90 5.70
N SER A 250 -2.09 20.88 4.85
CA SER A 250 -2.68 20.93 3.51
C SER A 250 -3.22 19.57 3.08
N ARG A 251 -4.54 19.44 3.04
CA ARG A 251 -5.23 18.21 2.62
C ARG A 251 -4.88 17.78 1.19
N PRO A 252 -4.84 18.66 0.17
CA PRO A 252 -4.48 18.25 -1.19
C PRO A 252 -3.04 17.72 -1.30
N LEU A 253 -2.10 18.29 -0.53
CA LEU A 253 -0.71 17.82 -0.51
C LEU A 253 -0.58 16.48 0.22
N ALA A 254 -1.29 16.29 1.33
CA ALA A 254 -1.34 15.03 2.05
C ALA A 254 -1.97 13.91 1.21
N HIS A 255 -3.08 14.21 0.52
CA HIS A 255 -3.67 13.28 -0.45
C HIS A 255 -2.64 12.93 -1.53
N SER A 256 -1.97 13.93 -2.12
CA SER A 256 -1.02 13.64 -3.20
C SER A 256 0.14 12.73 -2.78
N ALA A 257 0.57 12.81 -1.52
CA ALA A 257 1.59 11.94 -0.96
C ALA A 257 1.18 10.46 -0.91
N THR A 258 -0.12 10.16 -0.90
CA THR A 258 -0.69 8.81 -0.77
C THR A 258 -1.33 8.29 -2.07
N ASP A 259 -1.11 9.00 -3.19
CA ASP A 259 -1.73 8.68 -4.50
C ASP A 259 -1.38 7.29 -5.00
N TRP A 260 -0.10 6.93 -4.95
CA TRP A 260 0.38 5.65 -5.43
C TRP A 260 -0.19 4.45 -4.66
N PRO A 261 -0.05 4.35 -3.31
CA PRO A 261 -0.62 3.23 -2.57
C PRO A 261 -2.15 3.16 -2.69
N CYS A 262 -2.86 4.29 -2.78
CA CYS A 262 -4.31 4.29 -2.98
C CYS A 262 -4.72 3.79 -4.38
N LEU A 263 -3.95 4.13 -5.42
CA LEU A 263 -4.18 3.61 -6.76
C LEU A 263 -3.98 2.09 -6.81
N LEU A 264 -2.93 1.57 -6.17
CA LEU A 264 -2.68 0.13 -6.10
C LEU A 264 -3.80 -0.61 -5.35
N LEU A 265 -4.28 -0.05 -4.23
CA LEU A 265 -5.42 -0.59 -3.50
C LEU A 265 -6.67 -0.69 -4.37
N GLU A 266 -6.98 0.34 -5.15
CA GLU A 266 -8.14 0.32 -6.04
C GLU A 266 -7.97 -0.69 -7.19
N LEU A 267 -6.77 -0.83 -7.75
CA LEU A 267 -6.48 -1.84 -8.77
C LEU A 267 -6.67 -3.26 -8.23
N LEU A 268 -6.09 -3.56 -7.06
CA LEU A 268 -6.25 -4.85 -6.40
C LEU A 268 -7.70 -5.15 -6.05
N SER A 269 -8.44 -4.15 -5.55
CA SER A 269 -9.86 -4.27 -5.23
C SER A 269 -10.70 -4.54 -6.48
N SER A 270 -10.38 -3.84 -7.57
CA SER A 270 -11.05 -4.01 -8.86
C SER A 270 -10.80 -5.39 -9.46
N ALA A 271 -9.59 -5.92 -9.28
CA ALA A 271 -9.17 -7.24 -9.75
C ALA A 271 -9.66 -8.41 -8.88
N ALA A 272 -10.14 -8.13 -7.67
CA ALA A 272 -10.57 -9.16 -6.72
C ALA A 272 -11.76 -9.98 -7.26
N GLU A 273 -11.58 -11.29 -7.36
CA GLU A 273 -12.56 -12.25 -7.88
C GLU A 273 -12.64 -13.49 -7.00
N VAL A 274 -13.86 -13.89 -6.66
CA VAL A 274 -14.12 -15.04 -5.78
C VAL A 274 -13.62 -16.34 -6.42
N GLY A 275 -12.88 -17.13 -5.66
CA GLY A 275 -12.36 -18.42 -6.14
C GLY A 275 -11.13 -18.31 -7.04
N TYR A 276 -10.62 -17.11 -7.33
CA TYR A 276 -9.49 -16.94 -8.25
C TYR A 276 -8.40 -15.98 -7.76
N PHE A 277 -8.73 -14.73 -7.45
CA PHE A 277 -7.76 -13.75 -6.94
C PHE A 277 -8.39 -12.96 -5.81
N GLN A 278 -8.02 -13.26 -4.57
CA GLN A 278 -8.59 -12.63 -3.38
C GLN A 278 -7.50 -11.91 -2.58
N PRO A 279 -7.10 -10.70 -3.02
CA PRO A 279 -6.10 -9.91 -2.34
C PRO A 279 -6.63 -9.40 -1.00
N LYS A 280 -5.75 -9.31 0.00
CA LYS A 280 -5.99 -8.65 1.29
C LYS A 280 -4.70 -8.02 1.81
N LEU A 281 -4.83 -6.94 2.57
CA LEU A 281 -3.70 -6.20 3.12
C LEU A 281 -3.76 -6.24 4.64
N VAL A 282 -2.66 -6.65 5.26
CA VAL A 282 -2.45 -6.60 6.70
C VAL A 282 -1.32 -5.64 6.99
N ILE A 283 -1.61 -4.58 7.75
CA ILE A 283 -0.63 -3.59 8.19
C ILE A 283 -0.44 -3.71 9.68
N ASN A 284 0.71 -4.21 10.09
CA ASN A 284 1.10 -4.31 11.48
C ASN A 284 1.81 -3.04 11.97
N ASN A 285 1.52 -2.66 13.20
CA ASN A 285 2.07 -1.50 13.88
C ASN A 285 1.82 -0.18 13.13
N ILE A 286 0.58 0.06 12.69
CA ILE A 286 0.20 1.28 11.93
C ILE A 286 0.54 2.59 12.68
N ASP A 287 0.59 2.56 14.02
CA ASP A 287 1.02 3.69 14.86
C ASP A 287 2.49 4.10 14.64
N VAL A 288 3.34 3.21 14.17
CA VAL A 288 4.75 3.54 13.84
C VAL A 288 4.81 4.51 12.67
N LEU A 289 3.92 4.34 11.67
CA LEU A 289 3.84 5.25 10.52
C LEU A 289 3.50 6.68 10.95
N LYS A 290 2.61 6.84 11.94
CA LYS A 290 2.22 8.16 12.48
C LYS A 290 3.39 8.89 13.16
N ASN A 291 4.32 8.13 13.75
CA ASN A 291 5.43 8.64 14.56
C ASN A 291 6.79 8.57 13.84
N ALA A 292 6.80 8.31 12.53
CA ALA A 292 8.02 8.22 11.75
C ALA A 292 8.72 9.59 11.58
N VAL A 293 10.03 9.55 11.34
CA VAL A 293 10.81 10.77 11.11
C VAL A 293 10.82 11.12 9.63
N LEU A 294 10.52 12.37 9.34
CA LEU A 294 10.71 12.93 8.01
C LEU A 294 12.21 13.20 7.79
N THR A 295 12.85 12.41 6.93
CA THR A 295 14.28 12.55 6.61
C THR A 295 14.53 13.34 5.32
N ASP A 296 13.49 13.54 4.51
CA ASP A 296 13.56 14.29 3.25
C ASP A 296 12.30 15.13 3.02
N ASP A 297 12.39 16.13 2.14
CA ASP A 297 11.23 16.95 1.73
C ASP A 297 10.48 16.34 0.54
N THR A 298 10.61 15.02 0.31
CA THR A 298 9.92 14.37 -0.82
C THR A 298 8.42 14.22 -0.56
N THR A 299 8.00 14.31 0.70
CA THR A 299 6.62 14.08 1.11
C THR A 299 6.25 14.95 2.32
N VAL A 300 4.97 14.89 2.71
CA VAL A 300 4.45 15.58 3.89
C VAL A 300 4.93 14.88 5.17
N ASN A 301 4.78 15.53 6.32
CA ASN A 301 5.12 14.90 7.60
C ASN A 301 4.38 13.56 7.83
N ALA A 302 4.95 12.74 8.73
CA ALA A 302 4.49 11.37 8.96
C ALA A 302 3.04 11.29 9.44
N SER A 303 2.61 12.18 10.34
CA SER A 303 1.23 12.22 10.82
C SER A 303 0.22 12.58 9.73
N MET A 304 0.52 13.55 8.86
CA MET A 304 -0.35 13.87 7.72
C MET A 304 -0.38 12.76 6.68
N TYR A 305 0.75 12.13 6.39
CA TYR A 305 0.81 10.98 5.47
C TYR A 305 -0.08 9.85 6.01
N HIS A 306 0.12 9.51 7.27
CA HIS A 306 -0.63 8.50 7.99
C HIS A 306 -2.14 8.77 7.95
N ASP A 307 -2.56 9.96 8.38
CA ASP A 307 -3.98 10.29 8.49
C ASP A 307 -4.63 10.36 7.10
N SER A 308 -3.91 10.86 6.10
CA SER A 308 -4.37 10.85 4.71
C SER A 308 -4.52 9.43 4.17
N PHE A 309 -3.57 8.54 4.46
CA PHE A 309 -3.62 7.16 3.99
C PHE A 309 -4.82 6.41 4.59
N ILE A 310 -5.05 6.52 5.90
CA ILE A 310 -6.21 5.94 6.57
C ILE A 310 -7.50 6.53 6.01
N TRP A 311 -7.61 7.86 5.95
CA TRP A 311 -8.80 8.54 5.43
C TRP A 311 -9.16 8.08 4.02
N ARG A 312 -8.17 7.98 3.13
CA ARG A 312 -8.39 7.56 1.74
C ARG A 312 -8.71 6.08 1.63
N THR A 313 -8.08 5.23 2.44
CA THR A 313 -8.41 3.79 2.50
C THR A 313 -9.86 3.60 2.92
N ILE A 314 -10.32 4.32 3.94
CA ILE A 314 -11.72 4.33 4.37
C ILE A 314 -12.64 4.82 3.26
N ALA A 315 -12.30 5.94 2.62
CA ALA A 315 -13.10 6.48 1.53
C ALA A 315 -13.22 5.50 0.35
N LEU A 316 -12.15 4.76 0.02
CA LEU A 316 -12.21 3.68 -0.98
C LEU A 316 -13.13 2.54 -0.52
N CYS A 317 -13.04 2.11 0.74
CA CYS A 317 -13.89 1.06 1.29
C CYS A 317 -15.37 1.42 1.24
N VAL A 318 -15.72 2.64 1.68
CA VAL A 318 -17.12 3.09 1.76
C VAL A 318 -17.72 3.31 0.37
N ASN A 319 -16.98 3.94 -0.54
CA ASN A 319 -17.52 4.34 -1.85
C ASN A 319 -17.48 3.20 -2.88
N GLU A 320 -16.40 2.40 -2.89
CA GLU A 320 -16.12 1.44 -3.98
C GLU A 320 -16.09 -0.03 -3.51
N ARG A 321 -16.10 -0.27 -2.19
CA ARG A 321 -15.79 -1.55 -1.53
C ARG A 321 -14.40 -2.06 -1.90
N CYS A 322 -13.45 -1.79 -1.02
CA CYS A 322 -12.04 -2.15 -1.18
C CYS A 322 -11.80 -3.61 -0.81
N LEU A 323 -10.65 -4.17 -1.18
CA LEU A 323 -10.13 -5.42 -0.63
C LEU A 323 -10.05 -5.36 0.92
N PRO A 324 -10.08 -6.50 1.63
CA PRO A 324 -9.93 -6.53 3.08
C PRO A 324 -8.63 -5.88 3.56
N VAL A 325 -8.74 -4.80 4.34
CA VAL A 325 -7.60 -4.12 4.96
C VAL A 325 -7.68 -4.30 6.47
N ILE A 326 -6.68 -4.94 7.06
CA ILE A 326 -6.58 -5.21 8.50
C ILE A 326 -5.43 -4.37 9.06
N LEU A 327 -5.75 -3.42 9.94
CA LEU A 327 -4.78 -2.59 10.66
C LEU A 327 -4.58 -3.16 12.06
N VAL A 328 -3.34 -3.46 12.43
CA VAL A 328 -3.01 -4.02 13.74
C VAL A 328 -2.22 -2.98 14.52
N THR A 329 -2.63 -2.72 15.75
CA THR A 329 -1.97 -1.71 16.59
C THR A 329 -2.20 -1.96 18.07
N SER A 330 -1.27 -1.50 18.88
CA SER A 330 -1.43 -1.46 20.34
C SER A 330 -1.63 -0.05 20.87
N ASP A 331 -1.74 0.95 19.99
CA ASP A 331 -1.92 2.35 20.37
C ASP A 331 -3.39 2.61 20.71
N SER A 332 -3.62 3.17 21.90
CA SER A 332 -4.94 3.53 22.41
C SER A 332 -5.67 4.59 21.57
N TYR A 333 -4.94 5.34 20.73
CA TYR A 333 -5.54 6.25 19.75
C TYR A 333 -6.64 5.57 18.92
N TYR A 334 -6.41 4.31 18.52
CA TYR A 334 -7.34 3.54 17.69
C TYR A 334 -8.48 2.88 18.46
N SER A 335 -8.49 2.98 19.78
CA SER A 335 -9.55 2.42 20.60
C SER A 335 -10.82 3.29 20.51
N TYR A 336 -10.65 4.61 20.56
CA TYR A 336 -11.77 5.56 20.61
C TYR A 336 -11.54 6.85 19.83
N GLN A 337 -10.36 7.47 19.94
CA GLN A 337 -10.13 8.79 19.34
C GLN A 337 -10.14 8.75 17.81
N ALA A 338 -9.61 7.69 17.20
CA ALA A 338 -9.67 7.49 15.75
C ALA A 338 -11.13 7.48 15.25
N PHE A 339 -12.06 6.90 16.00
CA PHE A 339 -13.47 6.93 15.61
C PHE A 339 -13.99 8.38 15.51
N ILE A 340 -13.68 9.23 16.49
CA ILE A 340 -14.09 10.64 16.47
C ILE A 340 -13.43 11.38 15.31
N ASP A 341 -12.13 11.19 15.10
CA ASP A 341 -11.35 11.94 14.12
C ASP A 341 -11.75 11.59 12.68
N TYR A 342 -12.04 10.31 12.40
CA TYR A 342 -12.46 9.85 11.09
C TYR A 342 -13.98 9.95 10.87
N GLY A 343 -14.78 10.07 11.94
CA GLY A 343 -16.20 10.41 11.88
C GLY A 343 -17.17 9.27 11.58
N PHE A 344 -16.76 8.01 11.75
CA PHE A 344 -17.57 6.86 11.33
C PHE A 344 -17.60 5.71 12.36
N PRO A 345 -18.71 5.52 13.08
CA PRO A 345 -18.79 4.61 14.24
C PRO A 345 -18.60 3.16 13.87
N ASP A 346 -19.11 2.82 12.69
CA ASP A 346 -19.12 1.45 12.20
C ASP A 346 -17.92 1.14 11.30
N ILE A 347 -17.11 2.14 10.89
CA ILE A 347 -16.00 1.94 9.95
C ILE A 347 -14.85 1.15 10.55
N PHE A 348 -14.71 1.16 11.87
CA PHE A 348 -13.71 0.36 12.53
C PHE A 348 -14.42 -0.70 13.35
N ILE A 349 -14.22 -1.97 13.00
CA ILE A 349 -14.46 -3.05 13.96
C ILE A 349 -13.30 -2.98 14.97
N SER A 350 -13.27 -1.93 15.79
CA SER A 350 -12.37 -1.83 16.93
C SER A 350 -12.92 -2.77 17.99
N ARG A 351 -12.32 -3.95 18.10
CA ARG A 351 -12.54 -4.80 19.25
C ARG A 351 -11.39 -4.55 20.19
N GLU A 352 -11.62 -3.66 21.16
CA GLU A 352 -10.76 -3.39 22.32
C GLU A 352 -10.60 -4.65 23.17
N THR A 353 -9.94 -5.70 22.66
CA THR A 353 -10.17 -7.04 23.22
C THR A 353 -8.95 -7.90 23.04
N PHE A 354 -7.99 -7.74 23.95
CA PHE A 354 -7.11 -8.83 24.24
C PHE A 354 -6.92 -8.96 25.74
N GLY A 355 -7.09 -10.17 26.21
CA GLY A 355 -6.87 -10.60 27.58
C GLY A 355 -6.98 -12.10 27.55
N TRP A 356 -5.93 -12.78 27.09
CA TRP A 356 -5.74 -14.16 27.49
C TRP A 356 -5.55 -14.16 29.00
N THR A 357 -6.09 -15.16 29.67
CA THR A 357 -5.52 -15.51 30.97
C THR A 357 -4.05 -15.92 30.75
N PRO A 358 -3.13 -15.70 31.71
CA PRO A 358 -1.76 -16.21 31.60
C PRO A 358 -1.69 -17.71 31.24
N ALA A 359 -2.68 -18.50 31.66
CA ALA A 359 -2.82 -19.90 31.27
C ALA A 359 -3.08 -20.11 29.75
N GLU A 360 -3.92 -19.28 29.12
CA GLU A 360 -4.19 -19.33 27.67
C GLU A 360 -3.05 -18.75 26.81
N ALA A 361 -2.23 -17.88 27.41
CA ALA A 361 -1.00 -17.36 26.82
C ALA A 361 0.15 -18.39 26.88
N ASN A 362 0.28 -19.12 27.98
CA ASN A 362 1.32 -20.13 28.18
C ASN A 362 1.24 -21.29 27.19
N ILE A 363 0.05 -21.62 26.67
CA ILE A 363 -0.09 -22.64 25.61
C ILE A 363 0.65 -22.22 24.32
N VAL A 364 0.94 -20.93 24.14
CA VAL A 364 1.64 -20.37 22.96
C VAL A 364 3.16 -20.23 23.18
N VAL A 365 3.65 -20.26 24.43
CA VAL A 365 5.09 -20.18 24.76
C VAL A 365 5.60 -21.55 25.23
N GLY A 366 4.92 -22.64 24.87
CA GLY A 366 5.47 -23.99 24.97
C GLY A 366 6.63 -24.15 23.99
N VAL A 367 7.76 -23.53 24.31
CA VAL A 367 9.06 -24.16 24.09
C VAL A 367 8.90 -25.56 24.67
N GLU A 368 9.18 -26.57 23.86
CA GLU A 368 9.52 -27.88 24.38
C GLU A 368 10.75 -27.66 25.25
N ASP A 369 10.52 -27.37 26.54
CA ASP A 369 11.52 -27.54 27.58
C ASP A 369 11.70 -29.07 27.71
N GLU A 370 12.38 -29.67 26.74
CA GLU A 370 13.20 -30.84 27.02
C GLU A 370 14.33 -30.37 27.92
N ASP A 371 14.07 -30.41 29.23
CA ASP A 371 15.08 -30.73 30.23
C ASP A 371 14.32 -31.33 31.42
N GLU A 372 14.21 -32.66 31.39
CA GLU A 372 14.16 -33.45 32.62
C GLU A 372 15.34 -33.00 33.48
N ASP A 373 15.09 -32.44 34.67
CA ASP A 373 15.65 -32.98 35.91
C ASP A 373 15.37 -32.11 37.17
N GLU A 374 14.91 -32.83 38.20
CA GLU A 374 15.36 -32.69 39.60
C GLU A 374 14.72 -31.65 40.57
N TYR A 375 13.69 -32.13 41.30
CA TYR A 375 13.60 -32.16 42.77
C TYR A 375 13.67 -30.86 43.61
N LYS A 376 12.52 -30.47 44.22
CA LYS A 376 12.18 -30.64 45.68
C LYS A 376 11.12 -29.64 46.16
N GLU A 377 10.05 -30.18 46.74
CA GLU A 377 9.14 -29.45 47.64
C GLU A 377 9.89 -29.03 48.94
N PRO A 378 9.59 -27.85 49.51
CA PRO A 378 9.77 -27.63 50.93
C PRO A 378 8.44 -27.88 51.66
N LYS A 379 8.44 -28.90 52.51
CA LYS A 379 7.50 -29.04 53.63
C LYS A 379 7.84 -28.03 54.72
N GLY A 380 6.82 -27.47 55.37
CA GLY A 380 6.91 -26.79 56.67
C GLY A 380 6.27 -25.42 56.69
#